data_AF-A0A1M6ITL1-F1
#
_entry.id   AF-A0A1M6ITL1-F1
#
_cell.length_a   1.000
_cell.length_b   1.000
_cell.length_c   1.000
_cell.angle_alpha   90.00
_cell.angle_beta   90.00
_cell.angle_gamma   90.00
#
_symmetry.space_group_name_H-M   'P 1'
#
loop_
_entity.id
_entity.type
_entity.pdbx_description
1 polymer ?
#
loop_
_entity_poly.entity_id
_entity_poly.type
_entity_poly.pdbx_seq_one_letter_code
_entity_poly.pdbx_strand_id
1 'polypeptide(L)' 'MSIEKYVNLNEERKIQNTKRKVAAYCRVSTDNEDQANSFESQQRYFRQYIERNPDWELFEVFADE' A
#
# COMPACT_ATOMS: atom_id res chain seq x y z
N MET A 1 10.30 -12.64 14.84
CA MET A 1 8.96 -13.17 14.50
C MET A 1 9.06 -13.86 13.15
N SER A 2 8.59 -15.11 13.01
CA SER A 2 8.62 -15.86 11.75
C SER A 2 7.59 -15.29 10.75
N ILE A 3 7.91 -15.30 9.46
CA ILE A 3 7.01 -14.91 8.36
C ILE A 3 5.71 -15.73 8.40
N GLU A 4 5.79 -17.00 8.78
CA GLU A 4 4.65 -17.92 8.89
C GLU A 4 3.56 -17.39 9.82
N LYS A 5 3.95 -16.73 10.92
CA LYS A 5 3.00 -16.11 11.86
C LYS A 5 2.14 -15.05 11.15
N TYR A 6 2.75 -14.22 10.30
CA TYR A 6 2.03 -13.15 9.59
C TYR A 6 1.13 -13.69 8.48
N VAL A 7 1.53 -14.79 7.84
CA VAL A 7 0.70 -15.49 6.84
C VAL A 7 -0.56 -16.02 7.51
N ASN A 8 -0.42 -16.77 8.60
CA ASN A 8 -1.55 -17.35 9.32
C ASN A 8 -2.49 -16.26 9.87
N LEU A 9 -1.95 -15.19 10.44
CA LEU A 9 -2.75 -14.06 10.93
C LEU A 9 -3.58 -13.40 9.81
N ASN A 10 -3.03 -13.32 8.59
CA ASN A 10 -3.77 -12.79 7.45
C ASN A 10 -4.88 -13.74 6.99
N GLU A 11 -4.66 -15.05 7.03
CA GLU A 11 -5.71 -16.04 6.73
C GLU A 11 -6.86 -15.96 7.74
N GLU A 12 -6.54 -15.91 9.03
CA GLU A 12 -7.53 -15.75 10.11
C GLU A 12 -8.36 -14.47 9.97
N ARG A 13 -7.71 -13.34 9.62
CA ARG A 13 -8.41 -12.07 9.35
C ARG A 13 -9.31 -12.13 8.11
N LYS A 14 -8.94 -12.93 7.12
CA LYS A 14 -9.78 -13.16 5.92
C LYS A 14 -11.11 -13.83 6.28
N ILE A 15 -11.08 -14.71 7.29
CA ILE A 15 -12.27 -15.42 7.80
C ILE A 15 -13.20 -14.47 8.57
N GLN A 16 -12.66 -13.41 9.19
CA GLN A 16 -13.41 -12.44 10.01
C GLN A 16 -14.20 -11.39 9.19
N ASN A 17 -14.22 -11.48 7.86
CA ASN A 17 -14.87 -10.52 6.95
C ASN A 17 -14.49 -9.04 7.21
N THR A 18 -13.30 -8.82 7.77
CA THR A 18 -12.73 -7.50 7.99
C THR A 18 -11.84 -7.13 6.82
N LYS A 19 -11.96 -5.90 6.32
CA LYS A 19 -11.07 -5.40 5.27
C LYS A 19 -9.61 -5.48 5.72
N ARG A 20 -8.75 -5.98 4.85
CA ARG A 20 -7.31 -6.02 5.07
C ARG A 20 -6.76 -4.60 5.01
N LYS A 21 -6.22 -4.13 6.13
CA LYS A 21 -5.50 -2.85 6.18
C LYS A 21 -4.18 -2.97 5.42
N VAL A 22 -3.97 -2.09 4.46
CA VAL A 22 -2.77 -2.05 3.61
C VAL A 22 -2.17 -0.64 3.62
N ALA A 23 -0.86 -0.56 3.41
CA ALA A 23 -0.14 0.69 3.21
C ALA A 23 0.67 0.60 1.92
N ALA A 24 0.87 1.74 1.26
CA ALA A 24 1.76 1.84 0.12
C ALA A 24 3.03 2.60 0.52
N TYR A 25 4.17 2.24 -0.06
CA TYR A 25 5.42 2.97 0.10
C TYR A 25 5.91 3.40 -1.28
N CYS A 26 6.17 4.70 -1.44
CA CYS A 26 6.65 5.30 -2.67
C CYS A 26 8.03 5.93 -2.42
N ARG A 27 8.97 5.76 -3.35
CA ARG A 27 10.29 6.41 -3.26
C ARG A 27 10.70 6.92 -4.63
N VAL A 28 11.23 8.13 -4.68
CA VAL A 28 11.80 8.73 -5.88
C VAL A 28 13.32 8.50 -5.88
N SER A 29 13.91 8.21 -7.03
CA SER A 29 15.31 7.75 -7.10
C SER A 29 16.33 8.81 -7.55
N THR A 30 15.93 10.03 -7.92
CA THR A 30 16.86 11.06 -8.46
C THR A 30 16.30 12.49 -8.36
N ASP A 31 17.16 13.49 -8.12
CA ASP A 31 16.84 14.94 -8.03
C ASP A 31 16.50 15.58 -9.38
N ASN A 32 15.35 15.29 -10.00
CA ASN A 32 14.95 15.96 -11.24
C ASN A 32 13.49 16.47 -11.17
N GLU A 33 13.19 17.61 -11.78
CA GLU A 33 11.87 18.27 -11.66
C GLU A 33 10.70 17.44 -12.23
N ASP A 34 10.97 16.52 -13.17
CA ASP A 34 9.99 15.53 -13.67
C ASP A 34 9.50 14.52 -12.60
N GLN A 35 10.11 14.54 -11.41
CA GLN A 35 9.76 13.63 -10.32
C GLN A 35 8.55 14.05 -9.53
N ALA A 36 8.22 15.33 -9.44
CA ALA A 36 7.00 15.76 -8.76
C ALA A 36 5.76 15.14 -9.44
N ASN A 37 5.77 15.13 -10.78
CA ASN A 37 4.76 14.46 -11.60
C ASN A 37 4.81 12.93 -11.44
N SER A 38 6.00 12.34 -11.31
CA SER A 38 6.18 10.90 -11.12
C SER A 38 5.74 10.42 -9.73
N PHE A 39 5.94 11.24 -8.71
CA PHE A 39 5.57 10.96 -7.33
C PHE A 39 4.05 11.07 -7.13
N GLU A 40 3.44 12.15 -7.63
CA GLU A 40 1.98 12.29 -7.62
C GLU A 40 1.32 11.13 -8.39
N SER A 41 1.89 10.76 -9.54
CA SER A 41 1.42 9.62 -10.34
C SER A 41 1.52 8.29 -9.60
N GLN A 42 2.63 8.03 -8.89
CA GLN A 42 2.81 6.82 -8.08
C GLN A 42 1.79 6.76 -6.94
N GLN A 43 1.62 7.84 -6.18
CA GLN A 43 0.63 7.89 -5.11
C GLN A 43 -0.79 7.65 -5.65
N ARG A 44 -1.15 8.32 -6.75
CA ARG A 44 -2.46 8.16 -7.39
C ARG A 44 -2.69 6.72 -7.86
N TYR A 45 -1.69 6.12 -8.50
CA TYR A 45 -1.76 4.72 -8.94
C TYR A 45 -2.04 3.77 -7.77
N PHE A 46 -1.27 3.86 -6.68
CA PHE A 46 -1.43 2.96 -5.55
C PHE A 46 -2.75 3.18 -4.79
N ARG A 47 -3.20 4.44 -4.63
CA ARG A 47 -4.53 4.74 -4.08
C ARG A 47 -5.62 4.05 -4.91
N GLN A 48 -5.62 4.26 -6.23
CA GLN A 48 -6.62 3.66 -7.11
C GLN A 48 -6.53 2.13 -7.15
N TYR A 49 -5.32 1.56 -7.11
CA TYR A 49 -5.12 0.12 -7.08
C TYR A 49 -5.72 -0.51 -5.82
N ILE A 50 -5.52 0.14 -4.67
CA ILE A 50 -6.04 -0.33 -3.38
C ILE A 50 -7.56 -0.15 -3.30
N GLU A 51 -8.08 0.99 -3.73
CA GLU A 51 -9.53 1.28 -3.74
C GLU A 51 -10.34 0.36 -4.65
N ARG A 52 -9.72 -0.17 -5.72
CA ARG A 52 -10.36 -1.17 -6.61
C ARG A 52 -10.55 -2.53 -5.93
N ASN A 53 -9.86 -2.80 -4.82
CA ASN A 53 -10.03 -4.03 -4.08
C ASN A 53 -11.02 -3.81 -2.91
N PRO A 54 -12.26 -4.34 -2.99
CA PRO A 54 -13.26 -4.12 -1.94
C PRO A 54 -12.87 -4.73 -0.59
N ASP A 55 -11.96 -5.71 -0.59
CA ASP A 55 -11.47 -6.38 0.60
C ASP A 55 -10.34 -5.60 1.29
N TRP A 56 -9.89 -4.48 0.74
CA TRP A 56 -8.78 -3.69 1.28
C TRP A 56 -9.24 -2.35 1.83
N GLU A 57 -8.51 -1.88 2.82
CA GLU A 57 -8.65 -0.55 3.42
C GLU A 57 -7.28 0.11 3.43
N LEU A 58 -7.15 1.24 2.75
CA LEU A 58 -5.91 2.02 2.75
C LEU A 58 -5.73 2.66 4.13
N PHE A 59 -4.62 2.33 4.80
CA PHE A 59 -4.20 3.00 6.03
C PHE A 59 -3.52 4.32 5.70
N GLU A 60 -2.39 4.26 4.97
CA GLU A 60 -1.57 5.42 4.63
C GLU A 60 -0.67 5.12 3.43
N VAL A 61 -0.26 6.18 2.72
CA VAL A 61 0.80 6.12 1.71
C VAL A 61 2.03 6.79 2.29
N PHE A 62 3.06 6.01 2.56
CA PHE A 62 4.35 6.48 3.03
C PHE A 62 5.23 6.86 1.84
N ALA A 63 6.05 7.88 2.03
CA ALA A 63 6.97 8.31 0.99
C ALA A 63 8.26 8.87 1.56
N ASP A 64 9.35 8.58 0.84
CA ASP A 64 10.63 9.27 0.99
C ASP A 64 10.88 10.08 -0.29
N GLU A 65 11.21 11.36 -0.14
CA GLU A 65 11.71 12.24 -1.21
C GLU A 65 13.15 11.90 -1.60
#